data_AF-A0A167CX88-F1
#
_entry.id   AF-A0A167CX88-F1
#
_cell.length_a   1.000
_cell.length_b   1.000
_cell.length_c   1.000
_cell.angle_alpha   90.00
_cell.angle_beta   90.00
_cell.angle_gamma   90.00
#
_symmetry.space_group_name_H-M   'P 1'
#
loop_
_entity.id
_entity.type
_entity.pdbx_description
1 polymer ?
#
loop_
_entity_poly.entity_id
_entity_poly.type
_entity_poly.pdbx_seq_one_letter_code
_entity_poly.pdbx_strand_id
1 'polypeptide(L)'
;MRRGSIVGVNGSLADITSNLAIKQPLKELASTKPVLYQHVSATSPATLLVADSSKKSRSHSANRYTVINVDESRSWTVGQRNAILGWNSAFVKVEAKKTGLGSMWKHWGNVSVSGTGQLVLVGDGDLFQIDVGAGEDVLLNPSNVIAYTDSVEGGEGTITRLPHLKSYIELPTVVTDWLEGHKLIKSASSWLKTLTTRLLWRDDISLKLKGPRRVILQTEGTSLDELFTKTELMTRIANK
;
A
#
# COMPACT_ATOMS: atom_id res chain seq x y z
N MET A 1 9.04 -6.20 14.58
CA MET A 1 9.59 -6.32 13.20
C MET A 1 8.94 -7.49 12.47
N ARG A 2 8.96 -7.51 11.13
CA ARG A 2 8.37 -8.57 10.30
C ARG A 2 9.10 -9.88 10.57
N ARG A 3 8.37 -11.00 10.67
CA ARG A 3 8.97 -12.31 10.88
C ARG A 3 9.85 -12.68 9.68
N GLY A 4 11.06 -13.20 9.95
CA GLY A 4 12.01 -13.62 8.93
C GLY A 4 12.82 -12.49 8.30
N SER A 5 12.67 -11.26 8.79
CA SER A 5 13.44 -10.10 8.32
C SER A 5 14.81 -9.94 8.99
N ILE A 6 15.10 -10.68 10.06
CA ILE A 6 16.40 -10.60 10.72
C ILE A 6 17.44 -11.34 9.87
N VAL A 7 18.50 -10.64 9.49
CA VAL A 7 19.66 -11.19 8.76
C VAL A 7 20.77 -11.56 9.72
N GLY A 8 21.00 -10.74 10.75
CA GLY A 8 22.09 -10.93 11.69
C GLY A 8 21.81 -10.29 13.04
N VAL A 9 22.45 -10.83 14.06
CA VAL A 9 22.34 -10.39 15.45
C VAL A 9 23.76 -10.31 16.03
N ASN A 10 24.09 -9.21 16.66
CA ASN A 10 25.34 -9.02 17.39
C ASN A 10 25.03 -8.62 18.85
N GLY A 11 25.63 -9.32 19.81
CA GLY A 11 25.41 -9.13 21.24
C GLY A 11 25.39 -10.46 22.00
N SER A 12 25.01 -10.41 23.28
CA SER A 12 24.80 -11.61 24.10
C SER A 12 23.53 -12.34 23.65
N LEU A 13 23.69 -13.46 22.93
CA LEU A 13 22.54 -14.21 22.39
C LEU A 13 21.65 -14.82 23.48
N ALA A 14 22.19 -15.04 24.68
CA ALA A 14 21.43 -15.51 25.84
C ALA A 14 20.42 -14.48 26.35
N ASP A 15 20.68 -13.20 26.10
CA ASP A 15 19.88 -12.07 26.58
C ASP A 15 18.81 -11.63 25.57
N ILE A 16 18.76 -12.26 24.40
CA ILE A 16 17.87 -11.90 23.30
C ILE A 16 16.73 -12.90 23.21
N THR A 17 15.52 -12.40 23.35
CA THR A 17 14.31 -13.22 23.24
C THR A 17 13.45 -12.74 22.08
N SER A 18 12.99 -13.68 21.25
CA SER A 18 12.10 -13.41 20.12
C SER A 18 10.75 -14.10 20.35
N ASN A 19 9.71 -13.29 20.55
CA ASN A 19 8.34 -13.77 20.72
C ASN A 19 7.51 -13.49 19.46
N LEU A 20 6.73 -14.48 19.02
CA LEU A 20 5.83 -14.29 17.87
C LEU A 20 4.64 -13.43 18.31
N ALA A 21 4.39 -12.34 17.57
CA ALA A 21 3.26 -11.45 17.81
C ALA A 21 2.26 -11.57 16.65
N ILE A 22 1.21 -12.37 16.86
CA ILE A 22 0.07 -12.42 15.93
C ILE A 22 -0.87 -11.28 16.31
N LYS A 23 -0.70 -10.12 15.67
CA LYS A 23 -1.49 -8.91 15.96
C LYS A 23 -2.82 -8.83 15.19
N GLN A 24 -3.27 -9.90 14.53
CA GLN A 24 -4.53 -9.88 13.76
C GLN A 24 -5.53 -10.92 14.25
N PRO A 25 -6.83 -10.58 14.31
CA PRO A 25 -7.89 -11.54 14.58
C PRO A 25 -7.93 -12.59 13.47
N LEU A 26 -8.03 -13.88 13.82
CA LEU A 26 -7.95 -14.99 12.87
C LEU A 26 -8.98 -14.92 11.72
N LYS A 27 -10.06 -14.16 11.87
CA LYS A 27 -11.11 -13.98 10.84
C LYS A 27 -10.62 -13.16 9.64
N GLU A 28 -9.65 -12.26 9.80
CA GLU A 28 -9.05 -11.49 8.68
C GLU A 28 -8.03 -12.32 7.87
N LEU A 29 -7.61 -13.48 8.39
CA LEU A 29 -6.66 -14.40 7.75
C LEU A 29 -7.25 -15.18 6.58
N ALA A 30 -8.58 -15.31 6.50
CA ALA A 30 -9.24 -16.13 5.50
C ALA A 30 -9.18 -15.55 4.07
N SER A 31 -8.93 -14.24 3.94
CA SER A 31 -8.92 -13.52 2.66
C SER A 31 -7.53 -13.18 2.14
N THR A 32 -6.49 -13.20 2.97
CA THR A 32 -5.18 -12.62 2.63
C THR A 32 -4.05 -13.28 3.43
N LYS A 33 -2.86 -13.44 2.83
CA LYS A 33 -1.68 -13.98 3.55
C LYS A 33 -1.33 -13.04 4.71
N PRO A 34 -1.28 -13.51 5.98
CA PRO A 34 -0.93 -12.65 7.10
C PRO A 34 0.49 -12.14 7.02
N VAL A 35 0.67 -10.83 7.26
CA VAL A 35 1.96 -10.31 7.68
C VAL A 35 2.16 -10.68 9.15
N LEU A 36 3.10 -11.57 9.41
CA LEU A 36 3.49 -11.99 10.76
C LEU A 36 4.57 -11.06 11.28
N TYR A 37 4.43 -10.66 12.55
CA TYR A 37 5.41 -9.85 13.25
C TYR A 37 5.99 -10.64 14.42
N GLN A 38 7.24 -10.32 14.76
CA GLN A 38 7.91 -10.80 15.95
C GLN A 38 8.35 -9.61 16.79
N HIS A 39 8.23 -9.79 18.10
CA HIS A 39 8.75 -8.89 19.11
C HIS A 39 10.11 -9.41 19.55
N VAL A 40 11.14 -8.58 19.43
CA VAL A 40 12.49 -8.90 19.86
C VAL A 40 12.82 -7.96 21.01
N SER A 41 13.22 -8.53 22.13
CA SER A 41 13.68 -7.81 23.31
C SER A 41 15.07 -8.32 23.69
N ALA A 42 15.90 -7.41 24.18
CA ALA A 42 17.24 -7.72 24.66
C ALA A 42 17.42 -7.09 26.04
N THR A 43 17.97 -7.83 27.00
CA THR A 43 18.30 -7.31 28.35
C THR A 43 19.68 -6.64 28.39
N SER A 44 20.53 -6.92 27.40
CA SER A 44 21.84 -6.27 27.18
C SER A 44 21.88 -5.56 25.82
N PRO A 45 22.81 -4.59 25.62
CA PRO A 45 22.94 -3.90 24.34
C PRO A 45 23.19 -4.88 23.19
N ALA A 46 22.31 -4.84 22.18
CA ALA A 46 22.36 -5.72 21.02
C ALA A 46 22.12 -4.92 19.74
N THR A 47 22.74 -5.35 18.65
CA THR A 47 22.55 -4.80 17.31
C THR A 47 21.88 -5.84 16.43
N LEU A 48 20.86 -5.43 15.68
CA LEU A 48 20.11 -6.29 14.76
C LEU A 48 20.25 -5.75 13.35
N LEU A 49 20.68 -6.60 12.42
CA LEU A 49 20.60 -6.33 11.00
C LEU A 49 19.28 -6.88 10.48
N VAL A 50 18.47 -6.02 9.88
CA VAL A 50 17.14 -6.34 9.37
C VAL A 50 17.09 -6.02 7.88
N ALA A 51 16.55 -6.94 7.08
CA ALA A 51 16.27 -6.76 5.67
C ALA A 51 14.89 -7.32 5.34
N ASP A 52 14.21 -6.72 4.37
CA ASP A 52 12.97 -7.29 3.89
C ASP A 52 13.27 -8.55 3.07
N SER A 53 12.77 -9.69 3.55
CA SER A 53 12.96 -11.01 2.95
C SER A 53 11.86 -11.37 1.96
N SER A 54 11.00 -10.41 1.58
CA SER A 54 9.82 -10.71 0.77
C SER A 54 10.24 -10.94 -0.68
N LYS A 55 10.13 -12.21 -1.11
CA LYS A 55 10.45 -12.68 -2.47
C LYS A 55 9.47 -12.16 -3.55
N LYS A 56 8.74 -11.09 -3.24
CA LYS A 56 7.53 -10.65 -3.95
C LYS A 56 7.70 -9.33 -4.67
N SER A 57 8.80 -8.63 -4.47
CA SER A 57 9.08 -7.48 -5.31
C SER A 57 9.30 -8.01 -6.74
N ARG A 58 8.26 -7.93 -7.55
CA ARG A 58 8.33 -8.12 -9.01
C ARG A 58 9.15 -6.99 -9.65
N SER A 59 9.51 -5.99 -8.85
CA SER A 59 10.48 -4.96 -9.17
C SER A 59 11.82 -5.60 -9.51
N HIS A 60 12.44 -5.09 -10.57
CA HIS A 60 13.85 -5.36 -10.83
C HIS A 60 14.77 -4.46 -9.98
N SER A 61 14.19 -3.51 -9.23
CA SER A 61 14.92 -2.57 -8.40
C SER A 61 15.09 -3.10 -6.98
N ALA A 62 16.17 -2.65 -6.34
CA ALA A 62 16.44 -2.99 -4.96
C ALA A 62 15.42 -2.32 -4.02
N ASN A 63 14.99 -3.06 -3.00
CA ASN A 63 14.17 -2.51 -1.92
C ASN A 63 14.91 -1.35 -1.23
N ARG A 64 14.18 -0.28 -0.94
CA ARG A 64 14.69 0.87 -0.17
C ARG A 64 13.96 0.96 1.16
N TYR A 65 14.66 1.49 2.16
CA TYR A 65 14.16 1.62 3.52
C TYR A 65 14.07 3.10 3.88
N THR A 66 13.02 3.46 4.60
CA THR A 66 12.89 4.78 5.21
C THR A 66 12.46 4.65 6.66
N VAL A 67 12.99 5.52 7.51
CA VAL A 67 12.64 5.60 8.92
C VAL A 67 11.84 6.87 9.11
N ILE A 68 10.61 6.72 9.58
CA ILE A 68 9.76 7.85 9.93
C ILE A 68 9.65 7.94 11.45
N ASN A 69 9.74 9.17 11.96
CA ASN A 69 9.43 9.45 13.36
C ASN A 69 7.90 9.57 13.48
N VAL A 70 7.33 8.76 14.37
CA VAL A 70 5.92 8.80 14.75
C VAL A 70 5.83 9.62 16.02
N ASP A 71 4.97 10.63 16.00
CA ASP A 71 4.68 11.49 17.14
C ASP A 71 3.19 11.38 17.53
N GLU A 72 2.85 11.91 18.70
CA GLU A 72 1.46 11.92 19.18
C GLU A 72 0.58 12.93 18.44
N SER A 73 1.19 13.86 17.69
CA SER A 73 0.47 14.95 17.04
C SER A 73 -0.24 14.48 15.77
N ARG A 74 0.33 13.50 15.05
CA ARG A 74 -0.20 13.00 13.78
C ARG A 74 -0.10 11.49 13.71
N SER A 75 -1.25 10.84 13.51
CA SER A 75 -1.28 9.44 13.12
C SER A 75 -0.89 9.27 11.65
N TRP A 76 -0.25 8.14 11.36
CA TRP A 76 0.10 7.72 10.02
C TRP A 76 -0.88 6.65 9.56
N THR A 77 -1.47 6.85 8.40
CA THR A 77 -2.18 5.80 7.67
C THR A 77 -1.21 5.15 6.70
N VAL A 78 -0.99 3.85 6.85
CA VAL A 78 -0.18 3.06 5.92
C VAL A 78 -1.08 2.43 4.87
N GLY A 79 -0.91 2.87 3.62
CA GLY A 79 -1.63 2.38 2.45
C GLY A 79 -1.33 0.91 2.17
N GLN A 80 -0.06 0.55 2.28
CA GLN A 80 0.44 -0.78 1.93
C GLN A 80 0.91 -1.52 3.18
N ARG A 81 0.11 -2.45 3.69
CA ARG A 81 0.43 -3.21 4.92
C ARG A 81 1.79 -3.93 4.85
N ASN A 82 2.18 -4.39 3.66
CA ASN A 82 3.46 -5.11 3.46
C ASN A 82 4.69 -4.19 3.55
N ALA A 83 4.51 -2.88 3.45
CA ALA A 83 5.59 -1.91 3.54
C ALA A 83 6.08 -1.73 4.99
N ILE A 84 5.35 -2.19 6.01
CA ILE A 84 5.81 -2.09 7.40
C ILE A 84 6.85 -3.18 7.67
N LEU A 85 8.11 -2.78 7.82
CA LEU A 85 9.19 -3.68 8.22
C LEU A 85 9.22 -3.86 9.74
N GLY A 86 8.99 -2.79 10.49
CA GLY A 86 8.97 -2.83 11.95
C GLY A 86 8.84 -1.46 12.57
N TRP A 87 8.69 -1.43 13.89
CA TRP A 87 8.69 -0.21 14.68
C TRP A 87 9.40 -0.48 16.01
N ASN A 88 9.91 0.56 16.63
CA ASN A 88 10.43 0.53 17.99
C ASN A 88 9.43 1.24 18.93
N SER A 89 9.74 1.19 20.23
CA SER A 89 8.94 1.77 21.32
C SER A 89 7.68 0.99 21.70
N ALA A 90 7.43 0.88 23.00
CA ALA A 90 6.19 0.35 23.56
C ALA A 90 4.99 1.29 23.32
N PHE A 91 5.25 2.55 22.98
CA PHE A 91 4.22 3.58 22.79
C PHE A 91 3.71 3.66 21.36
N VAL A 92 4.35 2.99 20.39
CA VAL A 92 3.83 2.92 19.02
C VAL A 92 2.75 1.85 18.92
N LYS A 93 1.53 2.30 18.61
CA LYS A 93 0.37 1.44 18.37
C LYS A 93 0.17 1.29 16.88
N VAL A 94 0.14 0.04 16.43
CA VAL A 94 -0.14 -0.34 15.05
C VAL A 94 -1.45 -1.12 15.07
N GLU A 95 -2.51 -0.51 14.57
CA GLU A 95 -3.86 -1.05 14.63
C GLU A 95 -4.48 -1.11 13.25
N ALA A 96 -5.32 -2.13 13.02
CA ALA A 96 -6.19 -2.12 11.86
C ALA A 96 -7.20 -0.99 12.03
N LYS A 97 -7.28 -0.07 11.05
CA LYS A 97 -8.27 0.99 11.04
C LYS A 97 -9.64 0.33 11.04
N LYS A 98 -10.44 0.57 12.08
CA LYS A 98 -11.85 0.18 12.11
C LYS A 98 -12.58 1.01 11.09
N THR A 99 -12.57 0.53 9.87
CA THR A 99 -13.40 1.05 8.81
C THR A 99 -14.85 0.89 9.22
N GLY A 100 -15.55 2.00 9.44
CA GLY A 100 -17.01 1.99 9.57
C GLY A 100 -17.65 1.27 8.38
N LEU A 101 -18.93 0.90 8.52
CA LEU A 101 -19.73 0.15 7.53
C LEU A 101 -19.79 0.72 6.09
N GLY A 102 -18.97 1.71 5.74
CA GLY A 102 -18.81 2.29 4.41
C GLY A 102 -17.37 2.50 3.93
N SER A 103 -16.33 1.95 4.58
CA SER A 103 -14.99 2.01 3.95
C SER A 103 -14.95 1.12 2.72
N MET A 104 -14.73 1.76 1.58
CA MET A 104 -14.89 1.18 0.24
C MET A 104 -13.70 0.33 -0.20
N TRP A 105 -12.66 0.18 0.64
CA TRP A 105 -11.43 -0.53 0.30
C TRP A 105 -10.94 -1.29 1.54
N LYS A 106 -11.26 -2.58 1.64
CA LYS A 106 -10.94 -3.42 2.81
C LYS A 106 -9.44 -3.67 2.95
N HIS A 107 -8.67 -3.51 1.87
CA HIS A 107 -7.27 -3.95 1.78
C HIS A 107 -6.23 -2.83 1.70
N TRP A 108 -6.61 -1.60 1.37
CA TRP A 108 -5.70 -0.45 1.23
C TRP A 108 -5.98 0.63 2.29
N GLY A 109 -4.93 1.19 2.90
CA GLY A 109 -5.07 2.26 3.90
C GLY A 109 -5.73 1.82 5.22
N ASN A 110 -5.67 0.52 5.52
CA ASN A 110 -6.35 -0.10 6.65
C ASN A 110 -5.46 -0.27 7.89
N VAL A 111 -4.24 0.27 7.90
CA VAL A 111 -3.36 0.25 9.07
C VAL A 111 -3.11 1.67 9.53
N SER A 112 -3.48 1.96 10.78
CA SER A 112 -3.15 3.21 11.45
C SER A 112 -1.98 2.97 12.41
N VAL A 113 -1.02 3.89 12.38
CA VAL A 113 0.13 3.93 13.27
C VAL A 113 0.10 5.23 14.05
N SER A 114 0.14 5.15 15.38
CA SER A 114 0.06 6.30 16.28
C SER A 114 0.96 6.12 17.50
N GLY A 115 1.20 7.23 18.22
CA GLY A 115 2.02 7.27 19.43
C GLY A 115 3.43 7.76 19.17
N THR A 116 4.38 7.41 20.03
CA THR A 116 5.73 7.98 20.00
C THR A 116 6.80 6.92 19.74
N GLY A 117 7.53 7.07 18.64
CA GLY A 117 8.66 6.20 18.30
C GLY A 117 9.08 6.32 16.83
N GLN A 118 9.65 5.24 16.30
CA GLN A 118 10.10 5.15 14.93
C GLN A 118 9.41 3.99 14.23
N LEU A 119 8.95 4.24 13.02
CA LEU A 119 8.42 3.24 12.10
C LEU A 119 9.38 3.09 10.93
N VAL A 120 9.74 1.86 10.63
CA VAL A 120 10.59 1.51 9.48
C VAL A 120 9.69 0.98 8.39
N LEU A 121 9.73 1.67 7.25
CA LEU A 121 9.01 1.31 6.04
C LEU A 121 10.00 0.79 4.99
N VAL A 122 9.52 -0.14 4.18
CA VAL A 122 10.20 -0.65 2.98
C VAL A 122 9.33 -0.38 1.77
N GLY A 123 9.94 0.01 0.66
CA GLY A 123 9.25 0.12 -0.63
C GLY A 123 10.13 -0.32 -1.79
N ASP A 124 9.48 -0.38 -2.95
CA ASP A 124 10.06 -0.86 -4.20
C ASP A 124 10.62 0.31 -5.02
N GLY A 125 11.90 0.25 -5.38
CA GLY A 125 12.59 1.36 -6.02
C GLY A 125 12.90 2.50 -5.05
N ASP A 126 13.01 3.73 -5.56
CA ASP A 126 13.38 4.88 -4.73
C ASP A 126 12.19 5.43 -3.94
N LEU A 127 12.48 5.97 -2.75
CA LEU A 127 11.48 6.51 -1.84
C LEU A 127 11.53 8.04 -1.81
N PHE A 128 10.36 8.66 -1.90
CA PHE A 128 10.20 10.11 -1.86
C PHE A 128 9.27 10.52 -0.73
N GLN A 129 9.59 11.65 -0.11
CA GLN A 129 8.73 12.30 0.86
C GLN A 129 8.21 13.62 0.27
N ILE A 130 6.90 13.81 0.33
CA ILE A 130 6.25 15.05 -0.08
C ILE A 130 5.52 15.63 1.13
N ASP A 131 5.76 16.90 1.40
CA ASP A 131 4.97 17.69 2.34
C ASP A 131 3.96 18.52 1.54
N VAL A 132 2.67 18.23 1.75
CA VAL A 132 1.53 18.92 1.15
C VAL A 132 1.13 20.04 2.11
N GLY A 133 1.15 21.28 1.63
CA GLY A 133 0.82 22.48 2.40
C GLY A 133 -0.68 22.61 2.72
N ALA A 134 -1.02 23.51 3.65
CA ALA A 134 -2.42 23.81 3.95
C ALA A 134 -3.10 24.45 2.73
N GLY A 135 -4.30 23.98 2.38
CA GLY A 135 -5.04 24.43 1.19
C GLY A 135 -4.57 23.81 -0.13
N GLU A 136 -3.52 22.98 -0.11
CA GLU A 136 -3.05 22.27 -1.29
C GLU A 136 -3.72 20.90 -1.41
N ASP A 137 -4.01 20.51 -2.65
CA ASP A 137 -4.48 19.19 -3.01
C ASP A 137 -3.39 18.49 -3.82
N VAL A 138 -3.02 17.27 -3.41
CA VAL A 138 -2.15 16.40 -4.21
C VAL A 138 -2.93 15.20 -4.71
N LEU A 139 -2.59 14.75 -5.90
CA LEU A 139 -3.20 13.60 -6.52
C LEU A 139 -2.12 12.58 -6.91
N LEU A 140 -2.26 11.37 -6.38
CA LEU A 140 -1.20 10.37 -6.36
C LEU A 140 -1.73 9.02 -6.83
N ASN A 141 -0.91 8.17 -7.44
CA ASN A 141 -1.33 6.79 -7.71
C ASN A 141 -1.33 5.99 -6.38
N PRO A 142 -2.44 5.35 -5.95
CA PRO A 142 -2.47 4.55 -4.73
C PRO A 142 -1.41 3.42 -4.69
N SER A 143 -1.01 2.91 -5.86
CA SER A 143 0.07 1.93 -6.00
C SER A 143 1.45 2.44 -5.61
N ASN A 144 1.65 3.75 -5.67
CA ASN A 144 2.92 4.39 -5.33
C ASN A 144 2.90 4.99 -3.91
N VAL A 145 1.75 5.02 -3.24
CA VAL A 145 1.62 5.58 -1.90
C VAL A 145 1.85 4.48 -0.86
N ILE A 146 2.92 4.63 -0.08
CA ILE A 146 3.23 3.73 1.04
C ILE A 146 2.46 4.15 2.29
N ALA A 147 2.60 5.41 2.68
CA ALA A 147 2.02 5.95 3.91
C ALA A 147 1.76 7.44 3.79
N TYR A 148 0.79 7.95 4.55
CA TYR A 148 0.52 9.38 4.67
C TYR A 148 0.04 9.73 6.07
N THR A 149 0.25 10.95 6.52
CA THR A 149 -0.30 11.43 7.80
C THR A 149 -1.79 11.74 7.66
N ASP A 150 -2.57 11.42 8.68
CA ASP A 150 -3.96 11.87 8.77
C ASP A 150 -4.02 13.40 8.93
N SER A 151 -5.05 14.04 8.38
CA SER A 151 -5.22 15.50 8.51
C SER A 151 -5.72 15.85 9.90
N VAL A 152 -5.12 16.90 10.48
CA VAL A 152 -5.56 17.54 11.73
C VAL A 152 -6.99 18.08 11.59
N GLU A 153 -7.37 18.55 10.41
CA GLU A 153 -8.67 19.18 10.14
C GLU A 153 -9.79 18.15 9.87
N GLY A 154 -9.51 16.85 9.98
CA GLY A 154 -10.51 15.81 9.76
C GLY A 154 -10.85 15.67 8.28
N GLY A 155 -10.16 14.75 7.61
CA GLY A 155 -10.50 14.35 6.25
C GLY A 155 -9.75 13.10 5.87
N GLU A 156 -10.46 12.07 5.39
CA GLU A 156 -9.80 10.90 4.82
C GLU A 156 -9.32 11.20 3.39
N GLY A 157 -8.26 10.52 2.95
CA GLY A 157 -7.87 10.59 1.55
C GLY A 157 -9.00 10.05 0.67
N THR A 158 -9.38 10.80 -0.36
CA THR A 158 -10.46 10.39 -1.25
C THR A 158 -9.85 9.83 -2.52
N ILE A 159 -10.18 8.59 -2.89
CA ILE A 159 -9.78 8.06 -4.20
C ILE A 159 -10.68 8.70 -5.27
N THR A 160 -10.08 9.50 -6.14
CA THR A 160 -10.70 10.18 -7.26
C THR A 160 -10.03 9.73 -8.56
N ARG A 161 -10.80 9.55 -9.62
CA ARG A 161 -10.19 9.41 -10.94
C ARG A 161 -9.58 10.72 -11.38
N LEU A 162 -8.47 10.63 -12.12
CA LEU A 162 -7.97 11.79 -12.83
C LEU A 162 -9.06 12.29 -13.77
N PRO A 163 -9.35 13.60 -13.80
CA PRO A 163 -10.09 14.14 -14.92
C PRO A 163 -9.17 14.00 -16.14
N HIS A 164 -9.30 12.90 -16.87
CA HIS A 164 -8.64 12.77 -18.16
C HIS A 164 -9.15 13.92 -19.04
N LEU A 165 -8.24 14.62 -19.71
CA LEU A 165 -8.61 15.24 -20.99
C LEU A 165 -9.30 14.13 -21.77
N LYS A 166 -10.46 14.39 -22.37
CA LYS A 166 -11.20 13.42 -23.19
C LYS A 166 -10.36 13.03 -24.42
N SER A 167 -9.26 12.31 -24.24
CA SER A 167 -8.54 11.67 -25.33
C SER A 167 -9.33 10.41 -25.64
N TYR A 168 -10.29 10.58 -26.55
CA TYR A 168 -10.84 9.50 -27.32
C TYR A 168 -9.65 8.71 -27.89
N ILE A 169 -9.36 7.55 -27.33
CA ILE A 169 -8.56 6.57 -28.04
C ILE A 169 -9.50 6.03 -29.11
N GLU A 170 -9.57 6.73 -30.24
CA GLU A 170 -10.18 6.22 -31.44
C GLU A 170 -9.38 4.99 -31.85
N LEU A 171 -9.92 3.81 -31.58
CA LEU A 171 -9.41 2.59 -32.17
C LEU A 171 -9.46 2.78 -33.70
N PRO A 172 -8.36 2.55 -34.44
CA PRO A 172 -8.38 2.66 -35.89
C PRO A 172 -9.53 1.81 -36.45
N THR A 173 -10.33 2.35 -37.36
CA THR A 173 -11.56 1.72 -37.91
C THR A 173 -11.31 0.32 -38.47
N VAL A 174 -10.07 0.04 -38.89
CA VAL A 174 -9.63 -1.30 -39.34
C VAL A 174 -9.77 -2.37 -38.25
N VAL A 175 -9.59 -2.02 -36.97
CA VAL A 175 -9.71 -2.94 -35.84
C VAL A 175 -11.18 -3.25 -35.55
N THR A 176 -12.07 -2.26 -35.70
CA THR A 176 -13.52 -2.48 -35.53
C THR A 176 -14.09 -3.31 -36.68
N ASP A 177 -13.67 -3.05 -37.92
CA ASP A 177 -14.12 -3.79 -39.11
C ASP A 177 -13.67 -5.26 -39.08
N TRP A 178 -12.46 -5.54 -38.59
CA TRP A 178 -11.96 -6.91 -38.41
C TRP A 178 -12.73 -7.68 -37.31
N LEU A 179 -13.17 -6.99 -36.25
CA LEU A 179 -13.90 -7.60 -35.13
C LEU A 179 -15.35 -7.93 -35.48
N GLU A 180 -15.99 -7.17 -36.38
CA GLU A 180 -17.39 -7.38 -36.77
C GLU A 180 -17.58 -8.53 -37.76
N GLY A 181 -16.55 -8.88 -38.55
CA GLY A 181 -16.67 -9.83 -39.67
C GLY A 181 -16.62 -11.33 -39.33
N HIS A 182 -16.08 -11.75 -38.17
CA HIS A 182 -15.79 -13.18 -37.93
C HIS A 182 -16.44 -13.77 -36.67
N LYS A 183 -17.34 -14.75 -36.87
CA LYS A 183 -17.99 -15.58 -35.82
C LYS A 183 -17.00 -16.32 -34.89
N LEU A 184 -15.73 -16.44 -35.26
CA LEU A 184 -14.65 -17.04 -34.47
C LEU A 184 -14.21 -16.18 -33.26
N ILE A 185 -14.65 -14.91 -33.18
CA ILE A 185 -14.17 -13.93 -32.19
C ILE A 185 -15.06 -13.85 -30.94
N LYS A 186 -16.15 -14.64 -30.83
CA LYS A 186 -16.90 -14.70 -29.55
C LYS A 186 -16.05 -15.23 -28.40
N SER A 187 -15.16 -16.18 -28.67
CA SER A 187 -14.15 -16.67 -27.71
C SER A 187 -13.03 -15.65 -27.48
N ALA A 188 -12.75 -14.79 -28.46
CA ALA A 188 -11.66 -13.83 -28.40
C ALA A 188 -12.02 -12.50 -27.69
N SER A 189 -13.30 -12.14 -27.68
CA SER A 189 -13.78 -10.89 -27.11
C SER A 189 -13.51 -10.74 -25.61
N SER A 190 -13.49 -11.84 -24.85
CA SER A 190 -13.23 -11.80 -23.41
C SER A 190 -11.76 -11.53 -23.12
N TRP A 191 -10.81 -12.13 -23.85
CA TRP A 191 -9.38 -11.86 -23.65
C TRP A 191 -9.00 -10.47 -24.13
N LEU A 192 -9.53 -10.00 -25.27
CA LEU A 192 -9.30 -8.64 -25.79
C LEU A 192 -9.90 -7.58 -24.87
N LYS A 193 -11.12 -7.78 -24.36
CA LYS A 193 -11.71 -6.91 -23.32
C LYS A 193 -10.89 -6.94 -22.03
N THR A 194 -10.37 -8.09 -21.61
CA THR A 194 -9.50 -8.21 -20.43
C THR A 194 -8.15 -7.51 -20.64
N LEU A 195 -7.62 -7.50 -21.88
CA LEU A 195 -6.36 -6.85 -22.22
C LEU A 195 -6.50 -5.33 -22.33
N THR A 196 -7.55 -4.85 -23.00
CA THR A 196 -7.85 -3.40 -23.07
C THR A 196 -8.22 -2.83 -21.70
N THR A 197 -8.98 -3.57 -20.89
CA THR A 197 -9.21 -3.17 -19.49
C THR A 197 -7.95 -3.26 -18.63
N ARG A 198 -7.04 -4.21 -18.85
CA ARG A 198 -5.74 -4.20 -18.14
C ARG A 198 -4.83 -3.04 -18.54
N LEU A 199 -4.84 -2.65 -19.81
CA LEU A 199 -3.95 -1.62 -20.34
C LEU A 199 -4.46 -0.19 -20.02
N LEU A 200 -5.77 0.04 -20.14
CA LEU A 200 -6.38 1.36 -19.94
C LEU A 200 -6.59 1.71 -18.46
N TRP A 201 -6.63 0.72 -17.55
CA TRP A 201 -7.01 0.95 -16.15
C TRP A 201 -5.81 1.18 -15.23
N ARG A 202 -4.59 1.03 -15.76
CA ARG A 202 -3.35 1.21 -14.99
C ARG A 202 -3.20 2.64 -14.47
N ASP A 203 -3.80 3.62 -15.15
CA ASP A 203 -3.49 5.04 -14.95
C ASP A 203 -4.66 5.91 -14.44
N ASP A 204 -5.87 5.38 -14.23
CA ASP A 204 -7.07 6.22 -13.96
C ASP A 204 -7.55 6.21 -12.49
N ILE A 205 -6.88 5.50 -11.58
CA ILE A 205 -7.21 5.54 -10.14
C ILE A 205 -6.20 6.44 -9.44
N SER A 206 -6.67 7.48 -8.78
CA SER A 206 -5.80 8.39 -8.04
C SER A 206 -6.32 8.66 -6.64
N LEU A 207 -5.42 8.79 -5.69
CA LEU A 207 -5.67 9.22 -4.34
C LEU A 207 -5.53 10.73 -4.27
N LYS A 208 -6.63 11.43 -4.00
CA LYS A 208 -6.63 12.85 -3.68
C LYS A 208 -6.45 13.04 -2.18
N LEU A 209 -5.39 13.74 -1.81
CA LEU A 209 -5.09 14.13 -0.43
C LEU A 209 -5.13 15.65 -0.31
N LYS A 210 -5.82 16.15 0.71
CA LYS A 210 -5.83 17.57 1.08
C LYS A 210 -4.84 17.82 2.21
N GLY A 211 -3.94 18.78 2.05
CA GLY A 211 -2.99 19.15 3.11
C GLY A 211 -3.65 19.87 4.29
N PRO A 212 -2.91 20.07 5.40
CA PRO A 212 -1.48 19.81 5.55
C PRO A 212 -1.18 18.33 5.85
N ARG A 213 -0.35 17.66 5.03
CA ARG A 213 0.01 16.24 5.20
C ARG A 213 1.41 15.92 4.71
N ARG A 214 2.00 14.88 5.28
CA ARG A 214 3.21 14.26 4.74
C ARG A 214 2.86 12.94 4.07
N VAL A 215 3.45 12.68 2.92
CA VAL A 215 3.22 11.47 2.14
C VAL A 215 4.54 10.83 1.78
N ILE A 216 4.63 9.51 1.97
CA ILE A 216 5.74 8.68 1.55
C ILE A 216 5.33 7.91 0.30
N LEU A 217 6.14 8.09 -0.75
CA LEU A 217 5.96 7.51 -2.06
C LEU A 217 7.09 6.56 -2.41
N GLN A 218 6.81 5.65 -3.32
CA GLN A 218 7.78 4.81 -4.01
C GLN A 218 7.69 5.01 -5.52
N THR A 219 8.80 4.84 -6.23
CA THR A 219 8.83 4.94 -7.70
C THR A 219 8.12 3.78 -8.36
N GLU A 220 8.30 2.57 -7.85
CA GLU A 220 7.70 1.38 -8.44
C GLU A 220 6.39 1.04 -7.72
N GLY A 221 5.31 1.06 -8.49
CA GLY A 221 3.99 0.83 -7.95
C GLY A 221 3.75 -0.63 -7.58
N THR A 222 3.17 -0.87 -6.41
CA THR A 222 2.66 -2.20 -6.06
C THR A 222 1.45 -2.51 -6.93
N SER A 223 1.33 -3.76 -7.36
CA SER A 223 0.26 -4.19 -8.25
C SER A 223 -1.12 -3.99 -7.61
N LEU A 224 -2.06 -3.42 -8.37
CA LEU A 224 -3.40 -3.04 -7.86
C LEU A 224 -4.21 -4.22 -7.32
N ASP A 225 -3.96 -5.44 -7.81
CA ASP A 225 -4.56 -6.69 -7.31
C ASP A 225 -4.06 -7.09 -5.92
N GLU A 226 -2.89 -6.61 -5.50
CA GLU A 226 -2.41 -6.76 -4.13
C GLU A 226 -3.00 -5.69 -3.19
N LEU A 227 -3.50 -4.58 -3.75
CA LEU A 227 -4.04 -3.45 -2.99
C LEU A 227 -5.57 -3.47 -2.86
N PHE A 228 -6.27 -3.98 -3.87
CA PHE A 228 -7.73 -3.94 -3.96
C PHE A 228 -8.31 -5.30 -4.33
N THR A 229 -9.47 -5.63 -3.77
CA THR A 229 -10.21 -6.83 -4.23
C THR A 229 -10.86 -6.57 -5.58
N LYS A 230 -10.91 -7.58 -6.45
CA LYS A 230 -11.62 -7.51 -7.75
C LYS A 230 -13.06 -6.97 -7.62
N THR A 231 -13.78 -7.34 -6.56
CA THR A 231 -15.14 -6.86 -6.30
C THR A 231 -15.19 -5.38 -5.95
N GLU A 232 -14.24 -4.88 -5.16
CA GLU A 232 -14.15 -3.45 -4.80
C GLU A 232 -13.88 -2.58 -6.03
N LEU A 233 -12.97 -3.06 -6.89
CA LEU A 233 -12.71 -2.43 -8.17
C LEU A 233 -13.98 -2.41 -9.03
N MET A 234 -14.76 -3.49 -9.10
CA MET A 234 -15.94 -3.56 -9.97
C MET A 234 -17.17 -2.79 -9.44
N THR A 235 -17.45 -2.85 -8.13
CA THR A 235 -18.67 -2.26 -7.53
C THR A 235 -18.73 -0.74 -7.65
N ARG A 236 -17.60 -0.04 -7.59
CA ARG A 236 -17.56 1.42 -7.72
C ARG A 236 -17.56 1.92 -9.15
N ILE A 237 -17.23 1.05 -10.12
CA ILE A 237 -17.24 1.38 -11.55
C ILE A 237 -18.66 1.35 -12.12
N ALA A 238 -19.54 0.52 -11.55
CA ALA A 238 -20.94 0.43 -11.96
C ALA A 238 -21.81 1.59 -11.44
N ASN A 239 -21.34 2.36 -10.45
CA ASN A 239 -22.10 3.44 -9.78
C ASN A 239 -21.65 4.85 -10.21
N LYS A 240 -21.14 5.01 -11.44
CA LYS A 240 -20.87 6.32 -12.05
C LYS A 240 -21.21 6.33 -13.52
#